data_AF-A0A853FGB0-F1
#
_entry.id   AF-A0A853FGB0-F1
#
_cell.length_a   1.000
_cell.length_b   1.000
_cell.length_c   1.000
_cell.angle_alpha   90.00
_cell.angle_beta   90.00
_cell.angle_gamma   90.00
#
_symmetry.space_group_name_H-M   'P 1'
#
loop_
_entity.id
_entity.type
_entity.pdbx_description
1 polymer ?
#
loop_
_entity_poly.entity_id
_entity_poly.type
_entity_poly.pdbx_seq_one_letter_code
_entity_poly.pdbx_strand_id
1 'polypeptide(L)'
;MGPVWHLRGRRWQHLGWLCNTNALRGNEHPAAKVASDHDAGGHADWYLPAKRELQIAQANVAHLFQKIMYWTSSQYSEGTAWAIDFDYGDVNRWSKSYEFRVRPFRRFTY
;
A
#
# COMPACT_ATOMS: atom_id res chain seq x y z
N MET A 1 22.95 -14.80 37.22
CA MET A 1 21.61 -15.31 36.86
C MET A 1 20.77 -14.13 36.40
N GLY A 2 20.48 -14.05 35.10
CA GLY A 2 19.62 -13.07 34.44
C GLY A 2 19.01 -13.75 33.21
N PRO A 3 17.76 -13.44 32.82
CA PRO A 3 16.87 -14.44 32.23
C PRO A 3 17.19 -14.79 30.77
N VAL A 4 16.95 -16.07 30.50
CA VAL A 4 16.96 -16.76 29.20
C VAL A 4 15.90 -16.18 28.28
N TRP A 5 16.29 -15.76 27.07
CA TRP A 5 15.35 -15.45 26.00
C TRP A 5 14.86 -16.75 25.35
N HIS A 6 13.64 -17.17 25.70
CA HIS A 6 12.94 -18.22 24.97
C HIS A 6 12.35 -17.66 23.67
N LEU A 7 12.98 -18.00 22.54
CA LEU A 7 12.38 -17.88 21.21
C LEU A 7 11.23 -18.89 21.07
N ARG A 8 10.04 -18.53 21.55
CA ARG A 8 8.81 -19.26 21.22
C ARG A 8 7.91 -18.42 20.32
N GLY A 9 7.74 -18.92 19.09
CA GLY A 9 6.56 -18.66 18.29
C GLY A 9 6.66 -17.52 17.28
N ARG A 10 7.45 -17.66 16.21
CA ARG A 10 7.14 -16.97 14.96
C ARG A 10 5.96 -17.67 14.29
N ARG A 11 4.74 -17.35 14.73
CA ARG A 11 3.50 -17.70 14.01
C ARG A 11 3.31 -16.67 12.90
N TRP A 12 3.82 -17.00 11.71
CA TRP A 12 3.63 -16.24 10.48
C TRP A 12 2.24 -16.45 9.86
N GLN A 13 1.14 -16.36 10.61
CA GLN A 13 -0.21 -16.48 10.03
C GLN A 13 -1.22 -15.72 10.89
N HIS A 14 -1.42 -14.43 10.58
CA HIS A 14 -2.68 -13.66 10.76
C HIS A 14 -2.55 -12.13 10.64
N LEU A 15 -1.47 -11.59 10.07
CA LEU A 15 -1.29 -10.14 9.94
C LEU A 15 -0.82 -9.70 8.54
N GLY A 16 -1.31 -10.36 7.49
CA GLY A 16 -1.21 -9.85 6.11
C GLY A 16 -2.03 -8.58 5.86
N TRP A 17 -2.69 -8.03 6.89
CA TRP A 17 -3.56 -6.86 6.79
C TRP A 17 -2.90 -5.55 7.27
N LEU A 18 -1.67 -5.58 7.80
CA LEU A 18 -0.95 -4.40 8.30
C LEU A 18 0.43 -4.17 7.68
N CYS A 19 0.83 -4.90 6.64
CA CYS A 19 2.09 -4.63 5.94
C CYS A 19 1.94 -3.41 5.02
N ASN A 20 1.82 -2.23 5.63
CA ASN A 20 1.88 -0.93 4.97
C ASN A 20 3.33 -0.55 4.64
N THR A 21 3.48 0.52 3.84
CA THR A 21 4.69 1.15 3.26
C THR A 21 5.93 1.24 4.16
N ASN A 22 5.80 1.12 5.50
CA ASN A 22 6.94 0.93 6.40
C ASN A 22 7.77 -0.34 6.10
N ALA A 23 7.17 -1.38 5.51
CA ALA A 23 7.88 -2.56 5.03
C ALA A 23 8.53 -2.38 3.64
N LEU A 24 8.15 -1.33 2.90
CA LEU A 24 8.58 -1.05 1.51
C LEU A 24 9.48 0.20 1.41
N ARG A 25 9.98 0.72 2.55
CA ARG A 25 10.79 1.94 2.70
C ARG A 25 12.24 1.77 2.19
N GLY A 26 12.41 1.17 1.01
CA GLY A 26 13.67 0.97 0.31
C GLY A 26 13.61 1.43 -1.15
N ASN A 27 14.77 1.61 -1.78
CA ASN A 27 14.93 2.08 -3.18
C ASN A 27 14.26 1.18 -4.25
N GLU A 28 13.60 0.08 -3.87
CA GLU A 28 13.04 -0.91 -4.79
C GLU A 28 11.60 -0.58 -5.25
N HIS A 29 10.98 0.48 -4.71
CA HIS A 29 9.56 0.79 -4.96
C HIS A 29 9.29 2.30 -5.17
N PRO A 30 9.44 2.84 -6.39
CA PRO A 30 9.25 4.27 -6.67
C PRO A 30 7.85 4.78 -6.30
N ALA A 31 6.80 3.97 -6.47
CA ALA A 31 5.44 4.33 -6.09
C ALA A 31 5.25 4.51 -4.57
N ALA A 32 5.92 3.67 -3.76
CA ALA A 32 5.90 3.77 -2.31
C ALA A 32 6.64 5.03 -1.84
N LYS A 33 7.75 5.35 -2.48
CA LYS A 33 8.52 6.57 -2.21
C LYS A 33 7.69 7.83 -2.50
N VAL A 34 7.07 7.92 -3.67
CA VAL A 34 6.20 9.06 -4.02
C VAL A 34 5.03 9.23 -3.04
N ALA A 35 4.46 8.13 -2.53
CA ALA A 35 3.41 8.21 -1.52
C ALA A 35 3.91 8.76 -0.18
N SER A 36 5.10 8.32 0.25
CA SER A 36 5.71 8.71 1.52
C SER A 36 6.34 10.10 1.50
N ASP A 37 6.81 10.55 0.33
CA ASP A 37 7.36 11.90 0.14
C ASP A 37 6.26 12.96 -0.06
N HIS A 38 4.98 12.56 -0.03
CA HIS A 38 3.85 13.47 -0.19
C HIS A 38 3.68 14.32 1.08
N ASP A 39 4.13 15.57 1.03
CA ASP A 39 3.83 16.58 2.04
C ASP A 39 2.54 17.31 1.69
N ALA A 40 1.42 16.82 2.22
CA ALA A 40 0.15 17.52 2.18
C ALA A 40 -0.32 17.84 3.59
N GLY A 41 -0.46 19.14 3.89
CA GLY A 41 -1.10 19.63 5.10
C GLY A 41 -0.30 19.47 6.40
N GLY A 42 1.04 19.35 6.34
CA GLY A 42 1.89 19.24 7.54
C GLY A 42 1.83 17.87 8.22
N HIS A 43 1.41 16.84 7.50
CA HIS A 43 1.28 15.47 8.00
C HIS A 43 2.32 14.57 7.36
N ALA A 44 2.98 13.74 8.18
CA ALA A 44 4.06 12.83 7.75
C ALA A 44 3.64 11.35 7.74
N ASP A 45 2.38 11.05 8.07
CA ASP A 45 1.82 9.70 8.19
C ASP A 45 1.12 9.20 6.91
N TRP A 46 1.53 9.75 5.77
CA TRP A 46 1.07 9.32 4.44
C TRP A 46 1.72 8.02 4.01
N TYR A 47 0.92 7.13 3.43
CA TYR A 47 1.38 5.83 2.94
C TYR A 47 0.63 5.39 1.68
N LEU A 48 1.24 4.51 0.88
CA LEU A 48 0.60 3.91 -0.28
C LEU A 48 -0.42 2.84 0.19
N PRO A 49 -1.72 2.96 -0.13
CA PRO A 49 -2.73 2.03 0.35
C PRO A 49 -2.49 0.61 -0.16
N ALA A 50 -2.81 -0.37 0.67
CA ALA A 50 -2.88 -1.76 0.28
C ALA A 50 -4.06 -1.99 -0.69
N LYS A 51 -4.02 -3.10 -1.43
CA LYS A 51 -5.07 -3.44 -2.40
C LYS A 51 -6.47 -3.37 -1.79
N ARG A 52 -6.66 -3.93 -0.59
CA ARG A 52 -7.97 -3.93 0.09
C ARG A 52 -8.45 -2.54 0.47
N GLU A 53 -7.56 -1.67 0.95
CA GLU A 53 -7.92 -0.30 1.33
C GLU A 53 -8.38 0.50 0.11
N LEU A 54 -7.67 0.36 -1.01
CA LEU A 54 -8.02 1.05 -2.24
C LEU A 54 -9.28 0.46 -2.91
N GLN A 55 -9.54 -0.84 -2.79
CA GLN A 55 -10.81 -1.45 -3.22
C GLN A 55 -11.99 -0.92 -2.42
N ILE A 56 -11.84 -0.73 -1.10
CA ILE A 56 -12.88 -0.11 -0.25
C ILE A 56 -13.13 1.34 -0.71
N ALA A 57 -12.08 2.08 -1.04
CA ALA A 57 -12.23 3.44 -1.56
C ALA A 57 -12.93 3.46 -2.93
N GLN A 58 -12.58 2.54 -3.85
CA GLN A 58 -13.27 2.39 -5.13
C GLN A 58 -14.77 2.10 -4.94
N ALA A 59 -15.12 1.20 -4.01
CA ALA A 59 -16.52 0.84 -3.78
C ALA A 59 -17.37 1.97 -3.17
N ASN A 60 -16.79 2.84 -2.33
CA ASN A 60 -17.54 3.82 -1.56
C ASN A 60 -17.41 5.26 -2.06
N VAL A 61 -16.24 5.60 -2.60
CA VAL A 61 -15.84 6.98 -2.90
C VAL A 61 -15.12 7.10 -4.25
N ALA A 62 -15.38 6.21 -5.22
CA ALA A 62 -14.78 6.28 -6.56
C ALA A 62 -14.95 7.64 -7.24
N HIS A 63 -16.05 8.35 -6.99
CA HIS A 63 -16.31 9.69 -7.54
C HIS A 63 -15.31 10.77 -7.08
N LEU A 64 -14.53 10.53 -6.02
CA LEU A 64 -13.45 11.42 -5.56
C LEU A 64 -12.12 11.17 -6.29
N PHE A 65 -12.06 10.14 -7.12
CA PHE A 65 -10.87 9.74 -7.87
C PHE A 65 -11.06 10.06 -9.35
N GLN A 66 -9.96 10.32 -10.04
CA GLN A 66 -9.97 10.37 -11.50
C GLN A 66 -10.16 8.95 -12.04
N LYS A 67 -10.84 8.82 -13.18
CA LYS A 67 -11.11 7.57 -13.89
C LYS A 67 -9.83 7.04 -14.58
N ILE A 68 -8.88 6.59 -13.76
CA ILE A 68 -7.55 6.12 -14.17
C ILE A 68 -7.09 5.01 -13.23
N MET A 69 -5.98 4.36 -13.56
CA MET A 69 -5.36 3.34 -12.73
C MET A 69 -4.50 3.91 -11.60
N TYR A 70 -4.59 3.28 -10.44
CA TYR A 70 -3.81 3.59 -9.25
C TYR A 70 -3.03 2.39 -8.75
N TRP A 71 -1.76 2.60 -8.44
CA TRP A 71 -0.90 1.62 -7.79
C TRP A 71 -1.36 1.34 -6.35
N THR A 72 -1.15 0.10 -5.92
CA THR A 72 -1.32 -0.33 -4.52
C THR A 72 0.04 -0.76 -3.96
N SER A 73 0.19 -0.77 -2.64
CA SER A 73 1.38 -1.29 -1.97
C SER A 73 1.46 -2.83 -1.97
N SER A 74 0.41 -3.52 -2.45
CA SER A 74 0.39 -4.97 -2.50
C SER A 74 1.16 -5.49 -3.72
N GLN A 75 2.28 -6.16 -3.47
CA GLN A 75 3.03 -6.89 -4.49
C GLN A 75 2.30 -8.18 -4.90
N TYR A 76 2.37 -8.54 -6.18
CA TYR A 76 1.94 -9.86 -6.67
C TYR A 76 3.14 -10.80 -6.88
N SER A 77 4.19 -10.31 -7.54
CA SER A 77 5.47 -11.00 -7.74
C SER A 77 6.62 -10.00 -7.77
N GLU A 78 7.87 -10.48 -7.85
CA GLU A 78 9.06 -9.62 -7.88
C GLU A 78 8.95 -8.47 -8.91
N GLY A 79 8.50 -8.79 -10.12
CA GLY A 79 8.32 -7.82 -11.20
C GLY A 79 6.93 -7.18 -11.31
N THR A 80 5.94 -7.58 -10.51
CA THR A 80 4.55 -7.12 -10.67
C THR A 80 3.86 -6.69 -9.37
N ALA A 81 3.02 -5.67 -9.46
CA ALA A 81 2.21 -5.17 -8.34
C ALA A 81 0.73 -5.08 -8.75
N TRP A 82 -0.15 -4.97 -7.76
CA TRP A 82 -1.57 -4.76 -8.00
C TRP A 82 -1.87 -3.29 -8.25
N ALA A 83 -2.72 -3.02 -9.24
CA ALA A 83 -3.30 -1.72 -9.52
C ALA A 83 -4.82 -1.85 -9.68
N ILE A 84 -5.52 -0.78 -9.34
CA ILE A 84 -6.99 -0.72 -9.38
C ILE A 84 -7.40 0.36 -10.38
N ASP A 85 -8.31 -0.02 -11.27
CA ASP A 85 -8.92 0.87 -12.25
C ASP A 85 -10.18 1.51 -11.68
N PHE A 86 -10.23 2.84 -11.67
CA PHE A 86 -11.37 3.62 -11.23
C PHE A 86 -12.32 4.03 -12.37
N ASP A 87 -12.03 3.67 -13.62
CA ASP A 87 -12.93 3.83 -14.76
C ASP A 87 -13.88 2.62 -14.89
N TYR A 88 -13.32 1.41 -14.96
CA TYR A 88 -14.09 0.17 -15.19
C TYR A 88 -14.33 -0.66 -13.92
N GLY A 89 -13.60 -0.38 -12.84
CA GLY A 89 -13.75 -1.13 -11.58
C GLY A 89 -12.76 -2.30 -11.42
N ASP A 90 -11.92 -2.56 -12.42
CA ASP A 90 -11.09 -3.76 -12.48
C ASP A 90 -9.89 -3.72 -11.53
N VAL A 91 -9.47 -4.91 -11.08
CA VAL A 91 -8.28 -5.10 -10.23
C VAL A 91 -7.30 -6.02 -10.94
N ASN A 92 -6.21 -5.44 -11.43
CA ASN A 92 -5.26 -6.12 -12.29
C ASN A 92 -3.84 -6.08 -11.73
N ARG A 93 -3.03 -7.07 -12.13
CA ARG A 93 -1.59 -7.09 -11.85
C ARG A 93 -0.85 -6.53 -13.04
N TRP A 94 0.12 -5.67 -12.78
CA TRP A 94 0.90 -4.99 -13.81
C TRP A 94 2.37 -5.04 -13.50
N SER A 95 3.20 -5.01 -14.55
CA SER A 95 4.63 -4.87 -14.39
C SER A 95 4.95 -3.55 -13.69
N LYS A 96 5.91 -3.58 -12.77
CA LYS A 96 6.41 -2.38 -12.07
C LYS A 96 7.07 -1.37 -13.03
N SER A 97 7.29 -1.75 -14.29
CA SER A 97 7.75 -0.86 -15.36
C SER A 97 6.65 0.07 -15.92
N TYR A 98 5.38 -0.14 -15.57
CA TYR A 98 4.29 0.75 -15.97
C TYR A 98 4.16 1.93 -15.02
N GLU A 99 3.79 3.08 -15.57
CA GLU A 99 3.56 4.30 -14.81
C GLU A 99 2.06 4.47 -14.54
N PHE A 100 1.65 4.21 -13.29
CA PHE A 100 0.31 4.53 -12.80
C PHE A 100 0.37 5.51 -11.65
N ARG A 101 -0.76 6.16 -11.36
CA ARG A 101 -0.81 7.16 -10.29
C ARG A 101 -0.78 6.52 -8.92
N VAL A 102 -0.35 7.32 -7.96
CA VAL A 102 -0.31 6.97 -6.55
C VAL A 102 -1.26 7.92 -5.83
N ARG A 103 -2.14 7.37 -4.97
CA ARG A 103 -2.98 8.17 -4.06
C ARG A 103 -2.60 7.82 -2.63
N PRO A 104 -1.94 8.73 -1.89
CA PRO A 104 -1.58 8.48 -0.49
C PRO A 104 -2.81 8.40 0.41
N PHE A 105 -2.79 7.47 1.34
CA PHE A 105 -3.81 7.29 2.38
C PHE A 105 -3.20 7.64 3.74
N ARG A 106 -4.07 7.95 4.70
CA ARG A 106 -3.69 8.26 6.07
C ARG A 106 -4.58 7.48 7.03
N ARG A 107 -3.98 6.94 8.09
CA ARG A 107 -4.70 6.18 9.12
C ARG A 107 -4.66 6.95 10.43
N PHE A 108 -5.85 7.24 10.95
CA PHE A 108 -5.99 7.81 12.28
C PHE A 108 -5.94 6.69 13.32
N THR A 109 -4.98 6.77 14.23
CA THR A 109 -4.98 6.00 15.47
C THR A 109 -5.51 6.89 16.57
N TYR A 110 -6.63 6.50 17.17
CA TYR A 110 -7.23 7.12 18.35
C TYR A 110 -6.64 6.52 19.63
#